data_AF-A0A7S0KCW9-F1
#
_entry.id   AF-A0A7S0KCW9-F1
#
_cell.length_a   1.000
_cell.length_b   1.000
_cell.length_c   1.000
_cell.angle_alpha   90.00
_cell.angle_beta   90.00
_cell.angle_gamma   90.00
#
_symmetry.space_group_name_H-M   'P 1'
#
loop_
_entity.id
_entity.type
_entity.pdbx_description
1 polymer ?
#
loop_
_entity_poly.entity_id
_entity_poly.type
_entity_poly.pdbx_seq_one_letter_code
_entity_poly.pdbx_strand_id
1 'polypeptide(L)'
;ATALRERFVFKLVPMLNPDGAFRGHFRQDTLGQNLNRHYDDPDPTKQPVIHAVVRMAMHYANKRRLGFYVDLHGHMNKRGVFAFGNALDGDEAAATRAYARLCSLNTPHFDVHACNFTEKNMRTEDRNGQTKEGSGRVALHAKTGLPHLYTVEASYVSSRLLARVPPASGDDGRASPPSRSLHPVKYTPEVLNDVGRALMIAALDLQGEGANPWSRVPGSEYGSLEGLLGWARSAARGDAGKRGDVTVAVSKKWRTVKSKVMEFTGT
;
A
#
# COMPACT_ATOMS: atom_id res chain seq x y z
N ALA A 1 12.75 1.42 15.21
CA ALA A 1 13.59 2.19 14.25
C ALA A 1 14.84 1.41 13.84
N THR A 2 15.65 0.92 14.79
CA THR A 2 16.84 0.10 14.49
C THR A 2 16.54 -1.10 13.60
N ALA A 3 15.58 -1.96 13.99
CA ALA A 3 15.17 -3.12 13.19
C ALA A 3 14.75 -2.77 11.74
N LEU A 4 14.09 -1.62 11.53
CA LEU A 4 13.73 -1.13 10.20
C LEU A 4 14.98 -0.79 9.37
N ARG A 5 15.94 -0.06 9.95
CA ARG A 5 17.15 0.39 9.24
C ARG A 5 18.13 -0.74 8.95
N GLU A 6 18.08 -1.83 9.71
CA GLU A 6 18.86 -3.04 9.44
C GLU A 6 18.34 -3.80 8.21
N ARG A 7 17.04 -3.70 7.91
CA ARG A 7 16.36 -4.51 6.87
C ARG A 7 15.96 -3.71 5.64
N PHE A 8 15.69 -2.42 5.79
CA PHE A 8 15.15 -1.58 4.74
C PHE A 8 15.99 -0.33 4.50
N VAL A 9 16.12 0.02 3.22
CA VAL A 9 16.57 1.34 2.79
C VAL A 9 15.36 2.12 2.30
N PHE A 10 15.05 3.22 2.97
CA PHE A 10 13.91 4.08 2.62
C PHE A 10 14.29 5.07 1.53
N LYS A 11 13.48 5.13 0.46
CA LYS A 11 13.57 6.14 -0.59
C LYS A 11 12.32 6.99 -0.51
N LEU A 12 12.47 8.21 -0.01
CA LEU A 12 11.36 9.12 0.27
C LEU A 12 11.36 10.24 -0.76
N VAL A 13 10.22 10.45 -1.41
CA VAL A 13 9.94 11.62 -2.25
C VAL A 13 8.86 12.43 -1.52
N PRO A 14 9.21 13.49 -0.78
CA PRO A 14 8.27 14.16 0.12
C PRO A 14 7.06 14.78 -0.59
N MET A 15 7.23 15.19 -1.85
CA MET A 15 6.20 15.87 -2.62
C MET A 15 6.41 15.62 -4.11
N LEU A 16 5.37 15.13 -4.79
CA LEU A 16 5.40 14.86 -6.23
C LEU A 16 4.99 16.07 -7.09
N ASN A 17 4.23 17.01 -6.52
CA ASN A 17 3.68 18.17 -7.23
C ASN A 17 3.91 19.47 -6.44
N PRO A 18 5.18 19.89 -6.23
CA PRO A 18 5.47 21.12 -5.49
C PRO A 18 4.88 22.37 -6.14
N ASP A 19 4.92 22.47 -7.47
CA ASP A 19 4.44 23.63 -8.19
C ASP A 19 2.92 23.78 -8.11
N GLY A 20 2.18 22.67 -8.27
CA GLY A 20 0.74 22.64 -8.09
C GLY A 20 0.34 23.00 -6.66
N ALA A 21 1.05 22.46 -5.66
CA ALA A 21 0.80 22.79 -4.26
C ALA A 21 1.01 24.28 -3.96
N PHE A 22 2.12 24.86 -4.43
CA PHE A 22 2.41 26.29 -4.29
C PHE A 22 1.32 27.17 -4.91
N ARG A 23 0.73 26.74 -6.03
CA ARG A 23 -0.35 27.46 -6.72
C ARG A 23 -1.75 27.15 -6.18
N GLY A 24 -1.88 26.35 -5.11
CA GLY A 24 -3.18 25.97 -4.55
C GLY A 24 -3.99 25.01 -5.44
N HIS A 25 -3.34 24.30 -6.38
CA HIS A 25 -4.01 23.28 -7.17
C HIS A 25 -4.36 22.07 -6.28
N PHE A 26 -5.57 21.56 -6.45
CA PHE A 26 -6.04 20.40 -5.68
C PHE A 26 -5.55 19.05 -6.24
N ARG A 27 -5.58 18.88 -7.58
CA ARG A 27 -5.34 17.58 -8.23
C ARG A 27 -4.33 17.63 -9.37
N GLN A 28 -4.29 18.75 -10.10
CA GLN A 28 -3.52 18.87 -11.34
C GLN A 28 -2.18 19.54 -11.08
N ASP A 29 -1.20 19.26 -11.94
CA ASP A 29 0.04 20.04 -12.02
C ASP A 29 -0.19 21.41 -12.69
N THR A 30 0.90 22.11 -13.00
CA THR A 30 0.86 23.42 -13.67
C THR A 30 0.42 23.36 -15.13
N LEU A 31 0.39 22.18 -15.74
CA LEU A 31 -0.07 21.93 -17.10
C LEU A 31 -1.51 21.41 -17.13
N GLY A 32 -2.20 21.37 -15.98
CA GLY A 32 -3.56 20.83 -15.89
C GLY A 32 -3.61 19.29 -15.91
N GLN A 33 -2.49 18.60 -15.73
CA GLN A 33 -2.38 17.15 -15.86
C GLN A 33 -2.55 16.47 -14.50
N ASN A 34 -3.24 15.33 -14.50
CA ASN A 34 -3.30 14.47 -13.34
C ASN A 34 -2.07 13.54 -13.34
N LEU A 35 -1.03 13.90 -12.58
CA LEU A 35 0.24 13.16 -12.55
C LEU A 35 0.07 11.66 -12.23
N ASN A 36 -0.96 11.27 -11.45
CA ASN A 36 -1.26 9.87 -11.15
C ASN A 36 -2.03 9.14 -12.29
N ARG A 37 -1.83 9.57 -13.54
CA ARG A 37 -2.32 8.96 -14.78
C ARG A 37 -1.23 8.79 -15.83
N HIS A 38 0.03 9.06 -15.47
CA HIS A 38 1.17 9.09 -16.39
C HIS A 38 2.30 8.14 -15.97
N TYR A 39 2.08 7.18 -15.06
CA TYR A 39 3.16 6.26 -14.64
C TYR A 39 3.45 5.15 -15.66
N ASP A 40 2.53 4.89 -16.59
CA ASP A 40 2.67 3.92 -17.67
C ASP A 40 3.64 4.43 -18.75
N ASP A 41 3.53 5.69 -19.16
CA ASP A 41 4.42 6.33 -20.12
C ASP A 41 4.59 7.84 -19.83
N PRO A 42 5.39 8.21 -18.80
CA PRO A 42 5.60 9.61 -18.45
C PRO A 42 6.53 10.31 -19.45
N ASP A 43 6.11 11.47 -19.94
CA ASP A 43 6.94 12.34 -20.76
C ASP A 43 7.95 13.08 -19.86
N PRO A 44 9.27 12.98 -20.09
CA PRO A 44 10.29 13.58 -19.23
C PRO A 44 10.25 15.11 -19.21
N THR A 45 9.62 15.74 -20.21
CA THR A 45 9.47 17.19 -20.33
C THR A 45 8.20 17.67 -19.65
N LYS A 46 7.11 16.90 -19.77
CA LYS A 46 5.80 17.29 -19.23
C LYS A 46 5.55 16.78 -17.81
N GLN A 47 5.94 15.53 -17.50
CA GLN A 47 5.83 14.93 -16.16
C GLN A 47 7.22 14.49 -15.62
N PRO A 48 8.19 15.41 -15.47
CA PRO A 48 9.56 15.08 -15.10
C PRO A 48 9.66 14.30 -13.78
N VAL A 49 8.84 14.64 -12.78
CA VAL A 49 8.84 13.99 -11.47
C VAL A 49 8.36 12.54 -11.58
N ILE A 50 7.30 12.28 -12.35
CA ILE A 50 6.76 10.94 -12.54
C ILE A 50 7.75 10.08 -13.34
N HIS A 51 8.34 10.65 -14.39
CA HIS A 51 9.43 10.00 -15.13
C HIS A 51 10.60 9.60 -14.21
N ALA A 52 11.04 10.50 -13.33
CA ALA A 52 12.11 10.21 -12.37
C ALA A 52 11.72 9.10 -11.37
N VAL A 53 10.50 9.13 -10.83
CA VAL A 53 9.99 8.09 -9.90
C VAL A 53 9.91 6.73 -10.59
N VAL A 54 9.37 6.66 -11.81
CA VAL A 54 9.32 5.41 -12.59
C VAL A 54 10.73 4.87 -12.84
N ARG A 55 11.68 5.71 -13.25
CA ARG A 55 13.07 5.29 -13.45
C ARG A 55 13.71 4.79 -12.15
N MET A 56 13.48 5.46 -11.03
CA MET A 56 13.97 5.05 -9.72
C MET A 56 13.39 3.69 -9.31
N ALA A 57 12.08 3.51 -9.43
CA ALA A 57 11.40 2.25 -9.11
C ALA A 57 11.93 1.10 -9.98
N MET A 58 12.03 1.31 -11.30
CA MET A 58 12.60 0.33 -12.23
C MET A 58 14.05 0.00 -11.92
N HIS A 59 14.87 0.98 -11.53
CA HIS A 59 16.26 0.75 -11.15
C HIS A 59 16.37 -0.23 -9.97
N TYR A 60 15.57 -0.03 -8.91
CA TYR A 60 15.59 -0.92 -7.75
C TYR A 60 14.91 -2.25 -8.04
N ALA A 61 13.83 -2.28 -8.83
CA ALA A 61 13.16 -3.51 -9.22
C ALA A 61 14.08 -4.42 -10.05
N ASN A 62 14.78 -3.88 -11.06
CA ASN A 62 15.73 -4.64 -11.88
C ASN A 62 16.89 -5.23 -11.08
N LYS A 63 17.24 -4.60 -9.96
CA LYS A 63 18.24 -5.09 -9.00
C LYS A 63 17.67 -6.02 -7.94
N ARG A 64 16.37 -6.34 -7.98
CA ARG A 64 15.64 -7.10 -6.95
C ARG A 64 15.74 -6.48 -5.55
N ARG A 65 15.76 -5.15 -5.49
CA ARG A 65 15.91 -4.34 -4.27
C ARG A 65 14.71 -3.43 -3.99
N LEU A 66 13.62 -3.57 -4.75
CA LEU A 66 12.36 -2.89 -4.49
C LEU A 66 11.42 -3.86 -3.77
N GLY A 67 11.27 -3.68 -2.45
CA GLY A 67 10.36 -4.52 -1.65
C GLY A 67 8.95 -3.96 -1.53
N PHE A 68 8.81 -2.64 -1.46
CA PHE A 68 7.53 -1.94 -1.31
C PHE A 68 7.54 -0.65 -2.12
N TYR A 69 6.37 -0.24 -2.59
CA TYR A 69 6.10 1.13 -3.01
C TYR A 69 4.73 1.55 -2.49
N VAL A 70 4.71 2.74 -1.89
CA VAL A 70 3.54 3.32 -1.25
C VAL A 70 3.39 4.75 -1.74
N ASP A 71 2.27 5.02 -2.40
CA ASP A 71 1.88 6.33 -2.89
C ASP A 71 0.82 6.92 -1.96
N LEU A 72 1.09 8.08 -1.37
CA LEU A 72 0.28 8.67 -0.30
C LEU A 72 -0.64 9.77 -0.85
N HIS A 73 -1.95 9.63 -0.63
CA HIS A 73 -3.00 10.49 -1.19
C HIS A 73 -3.97 10.99 -0.11
N GLY A 74 -4.64 12.10 -0.43
CA GLY A 74 -5.77 12.63 0.31
C GLY A 74 -7.11 12.23 -0.34
N HIS A 75 -8.07 11.81 0.47
CA HIS A 75 -9.37 11.33 0.00
C HIS A 75 -10.53 12.18 0.52
N MET A 76 -11.37 12.67 -0.39
CA MET A 76 -12.50 13.55 -0.04
C MET A 76 -13.79 12.81 0.35
N ASN A 77 -14.15 11.73 -0.36
CA ASN A 77 -15.48 11.11 -0.18
C ASN A 77 -15.58 10.09 0.96
N LYS A 78 -14.47 9.53 1.43
CA LYS A 78 -14.46 8.48 2.46
C LYS A 78 -13.71 8.96 3.69
N ARG A 79 -14.25 8.59 4.85
CA ARG A 79 -13.57 8.70 6.16
C ARG A 79 -12.65 7.51 6.37
N GLY A 80 -11.64 7.65 7.23
CA GLY A 80 -10.63 6.61 7.49
C GLY A 80 -9.35 6.80 6.68
N VAL A 81 -8.32 6.03 7.04
CA VAL A 81 -7.16 5.77 6.19
C VAL A 81 -7.27 4.33 5.67
N PHE A 82 -7.07 4.10 4.39
CA PHE A 82 -7.15 2.76 3.80
C PHE A 82 -6.22 2.65 2.59
N ALA A 83 -5.94 1.41 2.17
CA ALA A 83 -5.13 1.14 0.99
C ALA A 83 -5.98 0.64 -0.17
N PHE A 84 -5.67 1.13 -1.36
CA PHE A 84 -5.96 0.41 -2.57
C PHE A 84 -4.73 -0.45 -2.92
N GLY A 85 -4.91 -1.75 -3.13
CA GLY A 85 -3.90 -2.65 -3.74
C GLY A 85 -4.32 -3.18 -5.12
N ASN A 86 -3.41 -3.85 -5.82
CA ASN A 86 -3.72 -4.48 -7.11
C ASN A 86 -4.52 -5.78 -6.93
N ALA A 87 -5.29 -6.13 -7.96
CA ALA A 87 -5.96 -7.41 -8.05
C ALA A 87 -4.95 -8.48 -8.48
N LEU A 88 -4.49 -9.26 -7.50
CA LEU A 88 -3.53 -10.34 -7.66
C LEU A 88 -4.20 -11.68 -7.36
N ASP A 89 -3.49 -12.78 -7.64
CA ASP A 89 -3.95 -14.14 -7.40
C ASP A 89 -3.06 -14.89 -6.40
N GLY A 90 -3.59 -15.99 -5.86
CA GLY A 90 -2.85 -16.92 -5.00
C GLY A 90 -2.20 -16.23 -3.80
N ASP A 91 -0.92 -16.56 -3.59
CA ASP A 91 -0.18 -16.14 -2.40
C ASP A 91 0.21 -14.66 -2.43
N GLU A 92 0.38 -14.06 -3.61
CA GLU A 92 0.59 -12.61 -3.73
C GLU A 92 -0.65 -11.84 -3.27
N ALA A 93 -1.84 -12.32 -3.64
CA ALA A 93 -3.11 -11.75 -3.18
C ALA A 93 -3.26 -11.82 -1.66
N ALA A 94 -2.84 -12.93 -1.06
CA ALA A 94 -2.82 -13.10 0.38
C ALA A 94 -1.81 -12.16 1.04
N ALA A 95 -0.57 -12.11 0.53
CA ALA A 95 0.49 -11.25 1.05
C ALA A 95 0.08 -9.77 1.04
N THR A 96 -0.57 -9.29 -0.01
CA THR A 96 -0.98 -7.88 -0.06
C THR A 96 -2.07 -7.53 0.95
N ARG A 97 -2.96 -8.49 1.25
CA ARG A 97 -4.04 -8.35 2.26
C ARG A 97 -3.49 -8.49 3.68
N ALA A 98 -2.54 -9.39 3.87
CA ALA A 98 -1.79 -9.54 5.10
C ALA A 98 -1.11 -8.22 5.49
N TYR A 99 -0.42 -7.57 4.55
CA TYR A 99 0.18 -6.25 4.78
C TYR A 99 -0.84 -5.21 5.26
N ALA A 100 -1.98 -5.08 4.56
CA ALA A 100 -3.02 -4.12 4.95
C ALA A 100 -3.62 -4.45 6.33
N ARG A 101 -3.73 -5.74 6.67
CA ARG A 101 -4.18 -6.15 8.00
C ARG A 101 -3.15 -5.82 9.07
N LEU A 102 -1.87 -6.10 8.83
CA LEU A 102 -0.76 -5.73 9.71
C LEU A 102 -0.71 -4.21 9.95
N CYS A 103 -1.01 -3.39 8.93
CA CYS A 103 -1.14 -1.95 9.11
C CYS A 103 -2.24 -1.61 10.15
N SER A 104 -3.42 -2.25 10.05
CA SER A 104 -4.52 -2.06 11.03
C SER A 104 -4.22 -2.58 12.43
N LEU A 105 -3.30 -3.54 12.57
CA LEU A 105 -2.87 -4.00 13.89
C LEU A 105 -1.91 -2.99 14.55
N ASN A 106 -1.28 -2.10 13.77
CA ASN A 106 -0.26 -1.16 14.27
C ASN A 106 -0.75 0.28 14.49
N THR A 107 -1.95 0.62 14.02
CA THR A 107 -2.59 1.92 14.28
C THR A 107 -4.11 1.77 14.32
N PRO A 108 -4.83 2.48 15.19
CA PRO A 108 -6.29 2.44 15.17
C PRO A 108 -6.87 3.17 13.94
N HIS A 109 -6.09 3.95 13.20
CA HIS A 109 -6.62 4.82 12.14
C HIS A 109 -6.71 4.17 10.76
N PHE A 110 -6.20 2.94 10.61
CA PHE A 110 -6.20 2.22 9.34
C PHE A 110 -7.43 1.29 9.22
N ASP A 111 -8.39 1.71 8.40
CA ASP A 111 -9.64 0.99 8.11
C ASP A 111 -9.40 -0.10 7.05
N VAL A 112 -9.04 -1.29 7.52
CA VAL A 112 -8.81 -2.45 6.64
C VAL A 112 -10.05 -2.82 5.82
N HIS A 113 -11.26 -2.53 6.31
CA HIS A 113 -12.51 -2.83 5.61
C HIS A 113 -12.81 -1.86 4.47
N ALA A 114 -12.22 -0.66 4.49
CA ALA A 114 -12.29 0.29 3.38
C ALA A 114 -11.26 0.02 2.28
N CYS A 115 -10.32 -0.90 2.50
CA CYS A 115 -9.31 -1.27 1.51
C CYS A 115 -9.96 -1.95 0.28
N ASN A 116 -9.35 -1.80 -0.89
CA ASN A 116 -9.89 -2.36 -2.14
C ASN A 116 -8.77 -2.92 -3.03
N PHE A 117 -8.88 -4.21 -3.35
CA PHE A 117 -7.94 -4.99 -4.14
C PHE A 117 -8.62 -5.62 -5.38
N THR A 118 -9.71 -5.03 -5.85
CA THR A 118 -10.52 -5.57 -6.96
C THR A 118 -10.05 -5.06 -8.31
N GLU A 119 -10.21 -5.87 -9.35
CA GLU A 119 -9.86 -5.49 -10.72
C GLU A 119 -10.70 -4.29 -11.19
N LYS A 120 -11.98 -4.26 -10.79
CA LYS A 120 -12.86 -3.11 -11.03
C LYS A 120 -12.21 -1.80 -10.55
N ASN A 121 -11.58 -1.79 -9.38
CA ASN A 121 -10.90 -0.59 -8.87
C ASN A 121 -9.73 -0.15 -9.75
N MET A 122 -9.03 -1.06 -10.42
CA MET A 122 -7.91 -0.77 -11.32
C MET A 122 -8.37 -0.24 -12.68
N ARG A 123 -9.51 -0.75 -13.19
CA ARG A 123 -9.98 -0.46 -14.55
C ARG A 123 -11.03 0.64 -14.65
N THR A 124 -11.66 1.04 -13.54
CA THR A 124 -12.69 2.08 -13.57
C THR A 124 -12.11 3.38 -14.14
N GLU A 125 -12.74 3.88 -15.20
CA GLU A 125 -12.44 5.18 -15.79
C GLU A 125 -12.87 6.33 -14.88
N ASP A 126 -12.10 7.40 -14.87
CA ASP A 126 -12.53 8.67 -14.30
C ASP A 126 -13.34 9.50 -15.32
N ARG A 127 -13.76 10.69 -14.90
CA ARG A 127 -14.60 11.58 -15.71
C ARG A 127 -13.97 12.01 -17.03
N ASN A 128 -12.65 11.84 -17.18
CA ASN A 128 -11.91 12.17 -18.39
C ASN A 128 -11.60 10.92 -19.23
N GLY A 129 -12.22 9.78 -18.93
CA GLY A 129 -11.99 8.50 -19.63
C GLY A 129 -10.65 7.84 -19.28
N GLN A 130 -9.90 8.35 -18.30
CA GLN A 130 -8.63 7.74 -17.91
C GLN A 130 -8.85 6.66 -16.85
N THR A 131 -8.33 5.47 -17.09
CA THR A 131 -8.34 4.38 -16.10
C THR A 131 -7.24 4.57 -15.05
N LYS A 132 -7.22 3.72 -14.01
CA LYS A 132 -6.09 3.69 -13.08
C LYS A 132 -4.90 2.89 -13.61
N GLU A 133 -4.90 2.42 -14.85
CA GLU A 133 -3.74 1.74 -15.44
C GLU A 133 -2.50 2.65 -15.47
N GLY A 134 -2.69 3.95 -15.71
CA GLY A 134 -1.63 4.97 -15.60
C GLY A 134 -1.31 5.43 -14.17
N SER A 135 -1.95 4.85 -13.13
CA SER A 135 -1.62 5.19 -11.73
C SER A 135 -0.35 4.50 -11.27
N GLY A 136 0.37 5.10 -10.34
CA GLY A 136 1.68 4.58 -9.89
C GLY A 136 1.62 3.12 -9.46
N ARG A 137 0.62 2.76 -8.67
CA ARG A 137 0.45 1.39 -8.19
C ARG A 137 0.23 0.36 -9.32
N VAL A 138 -0.61 0.68 -10.31
CA VAL A 138 -0.98 -0.28 -11.36
C VAL A 138 0.10 -0.33 -12.43
N ALA A 139 0.57 0.82 -12.90
CA ALA A 139 1.60 0.91 -13.92
C ALA A 139 2.93 0.31 -13.44
N LEU A 140 3.37 0.61 -12.20
CA LEU A 140 4.60 0.03 -11.67
C LEU A 140 4.46 -1.48 -11.44
N HIS A 141 3.27 -1.99 -11.09
CA HIS A 141 3.07 -3.43 -10.93
C HIS A 141 3.21 -4.14 -12.27
N ALA A 142 2.58 -3.59 -13.31
CA ALA A 142 2.78 -4.07 -14.66
C ALA A 142 4.28 -4.09 -15.00
N LYS A 143 5.01 -2.99 -14.78
CA LYS A 143 6.42 -2.92 -15.17
C LYS A 143 7.38 -3.80 -14.33
N THR A 144 7.07 -4.03 -13.06
CA THR A 144 8.02 -4.64 -12.09
C THR A 144 7.63 -6.02 -11.59
N GLY A 145 6.35 -6.40 -11.71
CA GLY A 145 5.79 -7.60 -11.09
C GLY A 145 5.69 -7.54 -9.56
N LEU A 146 6.05 -6.43 -8.90
CA LEU A 146 6.07 -6.34 -7.44
C LEU A 146 4.65 -6.43 -6.84
N PRO A 147 4.36 -7.35 -5.90
CA PRO A 147 3.03 -7.42 -5.28
C PRO A 147 2.70 -6.22 -4.39
N HIS A 148 3.69 -5.79 -3.59
CA HIS A 148 3.54 -4.77 -2.55
C HIS A 148 3.59 -3.34 -3.10
N LEU A 149 2.59 -3.02 -3.92
CA LEU A 149 2.32 -1.71 -4.48
C LEU A 149 0.98 -1.20 -3.95
N TYR A 150 1.00 -0.03 -3.30
CA TYR A 150 -0.19 0.53 -2.65
C TYR A 150 -0.38 2.00 -2.96
N THR A 151 -1.64 2.40 -3.11
CA THR A 151 -2.08 3.78 -2.89
C THR A 151 -2.72 3.82 -1.51
N VAL A 152 -2.16 4.58 -0.58
CA VAL A 152 -2.76 4.81 0.74
C VAL A 152 -3.48 6.14 0.71
N GLU A 153 -4.77 6.10 1.03
CA GLU A 153 -5.70 7.21 0.96
C GLU A 153 -6.05 7.62 2.39
N ALA A 154 -5.84 8.89 2.74
CA ALA A 154 -6.22 9.46 4.02
C ALA A 154 -7.36 10.47 3.86
N SER A 155 -8.45 10.29 4.59
CA SER A 155 -9.54 11.29 4.62
C SER A 155 -9.03 12.70 4.95
N TYR A 156 -9.61 13.74 4.38
CA TYR A 156 -9.33 15.12 4.84
C TYR A 156 -9.91 15.44 6.22
N VAL A 157 -10.80 14.59 6.75
CA VAL A 157 -11.65 14.94 7.90
C VAL A 157 -11.31 14.12 9.13
N SER A 158 -11.55 12.81 9.08
CA SER A 158 -11.54 11.98 10.29
C SER A 158 -11.42 10.49 10.01
N SER A 159 -11.16 9.72 11.07
CA SER A 159 -11.42 8.29 11.09
C SER A 159 -12.90 7.98 10.84
N ARG A 160 -13.18 6.78 10.33
CA ARG A 160 -14.54 6.21 10.23
C ARG A 160 -14.81 5.27 11.40
N LEU A 161 -13.98 4.24 11.49
CA LEU A 161 -13.90 3.27 12.56
C LEU A 161 -12.46 3.28 13.07
N LEU A 162 -12.29 2.98 14.36
CA LEU A 162 -10.96 2.77 14.93
C LEU A 162 -10.69 1.26 15.05
N ALA A 163 -9.59 0.81 14.47
CA ALA A 163 -9.13 -0.57 14.62
C ALA A 163 -8.69 -0.82 16.06
N ARG A 164 -8.98 -2.02 16.57
CA ARG A 164 -8.40 -2.50 17.83
C ARG A 164 -6.92 -2.78 17.59
N VAL A 165 -6.06 -2.14 18.37
CA VAL A 165 -4.62 -2.35 18.34
C VAL A 165 -4.24 -3.29 19.48
N PRO A 166 -3.77 -4.51 19.19
CA PRO A 166 -3.32 -5.46 20.20
C PRO A 166 -2.06 -4.97 20.94
N PRO A 167 -1.76 -5.47 22.14
CA PRO A 167 -0.48 -5.19 22.79
C PRO A 167 0.69 -5.67 21.91
N ALA A 168 1.81 -4.96 22.00
CA ALA A 168 3.05 -5.39 21.33
C ALA A 168 3.76 -6.44 22.20
N SER A 169 4.39 -7.43 21.58
CA SER A 169 5.19 -8.44 22.26
C SER A 169 6.53 -7.86 22.70
N GLY A 170 7.05 -8.25 23.87
CA GLY A 170 8.42 -7.92 24.27
C GLY A 170 8.71 -6.42 24.41
N ASP A 171 7.68 -5.59 24.63
CA ASP A 171 7.78 -4.14 24.75
C ASP A 171 7.66 -3.62 26.19
N ASP A 172 7.36 -4.49 27.17
CA ASP A 172 7.04 -4.14 28.56
C ASP A 172 6.00 -3.01 28.68
N GLY A 173 5.05 -2.92 27.75
CA GLY A 173 4.01 -1.89 27.70
C GLY A 173 4.45 -0.55 27.12
N ARG A 174 5.66 -0.41 26.58
CA ARG A 174 6.19 0.86 26.04
C ARG A 174 5.53 1.32 24.73
N ALA A 175 5.10 0.38 23.90
CA ALA A 175 4.50 0.63 22.59
C ALA A 175 3.01 0.25 22.55
N SER A 176 2.54 -0.55 23.50
CA SER A 176 1.13 -0.89 23.67
C SER A 176 0.29 0.37 23.96
N PRO A 177 -0.73 0.69 23.13
CA PRO A 177 -1.52 1.89 23.37
C PRO A 177 -2.30 1.76 24.67
N PRO A 178 -2.52 2.87 25.41
CA PRO A 178 -3.44 2.86 26.54
C PRO A 178 -4.84 2.42 26.05
N SER A 179 -5.59 1.74 26.91
CA SER A 179 -7.00 1.45 26.65
C SER A 179 -7.72 2.75 26.31
N ARG A 180 -8.18 2.91 25.08
CA ARG A 180 -8.90 4.10 24.61
C ARG A 180 -10.32 3.74 24.26
N SER A 181 -11.25 4.63 24.63
CA SER A 181 -12.58 4.67 24.02
C SER A 181 -12.42 4.87 22.51
N LEU A 182 -12.93 3.92 21.71
CA LEU A 182 -12.82 3.92 20.26
C LEU A 182 -13.88 4.85 19.64
N HIS A 183 -13.65 6.17 19.73
CA HIS A 183 -14.48 7.15 19.03
C HIS A 183 -13.72 7.72 17.82
N PRO A 184 -14.40 7.99 16.69
CA PRO A 184 -13.77 8.62 15.53
C PRO A 184 -13.09 9.94 15.91
N VAL A 185 -11.85 10.13 15.46
CA VAL A 185 -11.07 11.36 15.70
C VAL A 185 -10.85 12.14 14.41
N LYS A 186 -10.76 13.46 14.52
CA LYS A 186 -10.29 14.32 13.42
C LYS A 186 -8.81 14.05 13.15
N TYR A 187 -8.41 14.15 11.90
CA TYR A 187 -7.00 13.96 11.55
C TYR A 187 -6.17 15.20 11.81
N THR A 188 -5.04 14.96 12.48
CA THR A 188 -3.96 15.90 12.71
C THR A 188 -2.69 15.32 12.09
N PRO A 189 -1.63 16.13 11.90
CA PRO A 189 -0.33 15.61 11.47
C PRO A 189 0.16 14.45 12.34
N GLU A 190 -0.08 14.47 13.64
CA GLU A 190 0.31 13.40 14.58
C GLU A 190 -0.41 12.09 14.27
N VAL A 191 -1.71 12.14 13.94
CA VAL A 191 -2.48 10.96 13.53
C VAL A 191 -1.94 10.38 12.22
N LEU A 192 -1.62 11.23 11.24
CA LEU A 192 -1.05 10.79 9.97
C LEU A 192 0.39 10.26 10.13
N ASN A 193 1.17 10.83 11.04
CA ASN A 193 2.49 10.33 11.41
C ASN A 193 2.41 8.95 12.07
N ASP A 194 1.41 8.72 12.92
CA ASP A 194 1.14 7.39 13.51
C ASP A 194 0.80 6.36 12.43
N VAL A 195 -0.03 6.73 11.47
CA VAL A 195 -0.31 5.88 10.29
C VAL A 195 0.97 5.58 9.51
N GLY A 196 1.79 6.59 9.20
CA GLY A 196 3.07 6.39 8.52
C GLY A 196 4.00 5.43 9.28
N ARG A 197 4.05 5.55 10.61
CA ARG A 197 4.78 4.61 11.48
C ARG A 197 4.23 3.18 11.36
N ALA A 198 2.91 3.02 11.39
CA ALA A 198 2.27 1.71 11.29
C ALA A 198 2.53 1.02 9.94
N LEU A 199 2.53 1.77 8.83
CA LEU A 199 2.88 1.23 7.50
C LEU A 199 4.31 0.63 7.50
N MET A 200 5.26 1.30 8.16
CA MET A 200 6.64 0.82 8.26
C MET A 200 6.76 -0.39 9.18
N ILE A 201 6.14 -0.36 10.36
CA ILE A 201 6.20 -1.49 11.31
C ILE A 201 5.56 -2.74 10.70
N ALA A 202 4.42 -2.61 10.02
CA ALA A 202 3.76 -3.72 9.34
C ALA A 202 4.66 -4.42 8.31
N ALA A 203 5.61 -3.71 7.70
CA ALA A 203 6.55 -4.30 6.76
C ALA A 203 7.57 -5.22 7.46
N LEU A 204 7.90 -4.99 8.74
CA LEU A 204 8.81 -5.87 9.49
C LEU A 204 8.20 -7.24 9.73
N ASP A 205 6.92 -7.32 10.07
CA ASP A 205 6.24 -8.61 10.31
C ASP A 205 6.26 -9.50 9.06
N LEU A 206 6.33 -8.91 7.85
CA LEU A 206 6.45 -9.66 6.60
C LEU A 206 7.88 -10.13 6.28
N GLN A 207 8.89 -9.72 7.06
CA GLN A 207 10.26 -10.21 6.90
C GLN A 207 10.51 -11.54 7.64
N GLY A 208 9.47 -12.14 8.20
CA GLY A 208 9.53 -13.41 8.92
C GLY A 208 9.61 -13.26 10.43
N GLU A 209 9.67 -14.40 11.10
CA GLU A 209 9.70 -14.49 12.55
C GLU A 209 10.93 -13.79 13.14
N GLY A 210 10.75 -13.06 14.25
CA GLY A 210 11.83 -12.32 14.91
C GLY A 210 12.27 -11.02 14.22
N ALA A 211 11.79 -10.71 13.01
CA ALA A 211 12.15 -9.47 12.33
C ALA A 211 11.50 -8.23 12.96
N ASN A 212 10.29 -8.37 13.49
CA ASN A 212 9.64 -7.34 14.30
C ASN A 212 9.79 -7.67 15.80
N PRO A 213 10.69 -6.98 16.53
CA PRO A 213 10.86 -7.24 17.97
C PRO A 213 9.61 -6.91 18.79
N TRP A 214 8.77 -6.01 18.28
CA TRP A 214 7.53 -5.55 18.91
C TRP A 214 6.31 -5.91 18.07
N SER A 215 6.28 -7.14 17.56
CA SER A 215 5.13 -7.65 16.81
C SER A 215 3.85 -7.60 17.65
N ARG A 216 2.75 -7.20 17.01
CA ARG A 216 1.41 -7.25 17.62
C ARG A 216 0.63 -8.49 17.21
N VAL A 217 1.18 -9.31 16.32
CA VAL A 217 0.52 -10.51 15.80
C VAL A 217 0.27 -11.56 16.89
N PRO A 218 1.21 -11.86 17.80
CA PRO A 218 0.95 -12.82 18.88
C PRO A 218 -0.19 -12.41 19.81
N GLY A 219 -0.36 -11.09 20.03
CA GLY A 219 -1.44 -10.54 20.86
C GLY A 219 -2.76 -10.32 20.11
N SER A 220 -2.80 -10.53 18.80
CA SER A 220 -4.01 -10.33 17.98
C SER A 220 -4.86 -11.59 17.94
N GLU A 221 -6.05 -11.51 17.31
CA GLU A 221 -6.92 -12.67 17.09
C GLU A 221 -6.33 -13.77 16.18
N TYR A 222 -5.15 -13.54 15.59
CA TYR A 222 -4.49 -14.50 14.71
C TYR A 222 -3.48 -15.39 15.44
N GLY A 223 -2.92 -14.92 16.57
CA GLY A 223 -1.93 -15.63 17.38
C GLY A 223 -0.55 -15.85 16.73
N SER A 224 -0.47 -15.92 15.40
CA SER A 224 0.77 -16.09 14.65
C SER A 224 0.69 -15.46 13.26
N LEU A 225 1.85 -15.25 12.63
CA LEU A 225 1.92 -14.75 11.26
C LEU A 225 1.26 -15.71 10.27
N GLU A 226 1.44 -17.02 10.48
CA GLU A 226 0.78 -18.04 9.65
C GLU A 226 -0.74 -17.99 9.81
N GLY A 227 -1.25 -17.78 11.03
CA GLY A 227 -2.69 -17.57 11.25
C GLY A 227 -3.23 -16.36 10.49
N LEU A 228 -2.48 -15.25 10.48
CA LEU A 228 -2.83 -14.04 9.73
C LEU A 228 -2.78 -14.28 8.21
N LEU A 229 -1.77 -14.99 7.72
CA LEU A 229 -1.67 -15.37 6.30
C LEU A 229 -2.81 -16.33 5.90
N GLY A 230 -3.20 -17.27 6.76
CA GLY A 230 -4.36 -18.14 6.56
C GLY A 230 -5.67 -17.37 6.41
N TRP A 231 -5.88 -16.35 7.27
CA TRP A 231 -6.98 -15.40 7.11
C TRP A 231 -6.88 -14.64 5.78
N ALA A 232 -5.69 -14.17 5.42
CA ALA A 232 -5.48 -13.37 4.21
C ALA A 232 -5.72 -14.19 2.92
N ARG A 233 -5.35 -15.47 2.89
CA ARG A 233 -5.67 -16.41 1.79
C ARG A 233 -7.18 -16.57 1.65
N SER A 234 -7.90 -16.71 2.76
CA SER A 234 -9.38 -16.77 2.74
C SER A 234 -10.01 -15.47 2.23
N ALA A 235 -9.50 -14.31 2.68
CA ALA A 235 -9.96 -13.01 2.20
C ALA A 235 -9.69 -12.81 0.70
N ALA A 236 -8.53 -13.26 0.20
CA ALA A 236 -8.18 -13.21 -1.22
C ALA A 236 -9.14 -14.02 -2.11
N ARG A 237 -9.52 -15.23 -1.66
CA ARG A 237 -10.50 -16.07 -2.37
C ARG A 237 -11.88 -15.42 -2.43
N GLY A 238 -12.32 -14.76 -1.37
CA GLY A 238 -13.60 -14.05 -1.32
C GLY A 238 -13.73 -12.91 -2.35
N ASP A 239 -12.61 -12.26 -2.70
CA ASP A 239 -12.59 -11.25 -3.77
C ASP A 239 -12.57 -11.87 -5.17
N ALA A 240 -11.95 -13.04 -5.35
CA ALA A 240 -11.95 -13.76 -6.62
C ALA A 240 -13.37 -14.16 -7.06
N GLY A 241 -14.23 -14.56 -6.11
CA GLY A 241 -15.65 -14.84 -6.39
C GLY A 241 -16.48 -13.63 -6.83
N LYS A 242 -15.96 -12.40 -6.68
CA LYS A 242 -16.59 -11.17 -7.18
C LYS A 242 -16.06 -10.73 -8.56
N ARG A 243 -15.10 -11.46 -9.13
CA ARG A 243 -14.64 -11.31 -10.51
C ARG A 243 -15.56 -12.16 -11.40
N GLY A 244 -16.78 -11.70 -11.67
CA GLY A 244 -17.63 -12.35 -12.68
C GLY A 244 -16.87 -12.47 -14.00
N ASP A 245 -17.16 -13.51 -14.79
CA ASP A 245 -16.51 -13.85 -16.07
C ASP A 245 -16.25 -12.61 -16.95
N VAL A 246 -15.04 -12.05 -16.83
CA VAL A 246 -14.49 -11.11 -17.79
C VAL A 246 -13.39 -11.87 -18.48
N THR A 247 -13.66 -12.31 -19.71
CA THR A 247 -12.67 -12.90 -20.60
C THR A 247 -11.52 -11.91 -20.78
N VAL A 248 -10.37 -12.29 -20.23
CA VAL A 248 -9.19 -11.45 -20.20
C VAL A 248 -8.61 -11.36 -21.62
N ALA A 249 -8.81 -10.23 -22.29
CA ALA A 249 -8.00 -9.87 -23.45
C ALA A 249 -6.60 -9.44 -22.96
N VAL A 250 -5.78 -10.41 -22.56
CA VAL A 250 -4.36 -10.19 -22.32
C VAL A 250 -3.72 -9.90 -23.67
N SER A 251 -3.26 -8.66 -23.88
CA SER A 251 -2.37 -8.32 -24.98
C SER A 251 -1.22 -9.34 -25.03
N LYS A 252 -1.07 -10.02 -26.19
CA LYS A 252 -0.10 -11.11 -26.41
C LYS A 252 1.37 -10.75 -26.09
N LYS A 253 1.69 -9.47 -25.88
CA LYS A 253 3.03 -8.98 -25.50
C LYS A 253 3.50 -9.39 -24.09
N TRP A 254 2.59 -9.80 -23.19
CA TRP A 254 2.91 -9.95 -21.76
C TRP A 254 3.15 -11.40 -21.28
N ARG A 255 3.01 -12.40 -22.16
CA ARG A 255 3.07 -13.83 -21.76
C ARG A 255 4.47 -14.36 -21.43
N THR A 256 5.54 -13.64 -21.70
CA THR A 256 6.90 -14.21 -21.69
C THR A 256 7.67 -14.05 -20.37
N VAL A 257 7.12 -13.40 -19.34
CA VAL A 257 7.87 -13.12 -18.09
C VAL A 257 7.38 -13.94 -16.88
N LYS A 258 6.65 -15.04 -17.12
CA LYS A 258 6.29 -16.01 -16.05
C LYS A 258 7.29 -17.15 -16.00
N SER A 259 8.46 -16.94 -15.40
CA SER A 259 9.13 -18.01 -14.65
C SER A 259 10.23 -17.46 -13.73
N LYS A 260 10.30 -18.04 -12.53
CA LYS A 260 11.35 -17.99 -11.52
C LYS A 260 11.20 -17.04 -10.31
N VAL A 261 10.53 -17.61 -9.31
CA VAL A 261 11.01 -17.84 -7.92
C VAL A 261 11.08 -16.62 -7.00
N MET A 262 10.18 -16.59 -6.00
CA MET A 262 10.44 -16.01 -4.68
C MET A 262 10.85 -17.15 -3.74
N GLU A 263 12.16 -17.30 -3.53
CA GLU A 263 12.72 -17.85 -2.30
C GLU A 263 13.37 -16.65 -1.60
N PHE A 264 12.85 -16.27 -0.45
CA PHE A 264 13.55 -15.39 0.48
C PHE A 264 14.55 -16.25 1.24
N THR A 265 15.76 -16.41 0.72
CA THR A 265 16.89 -16.91 1.51
C THR A 265 17.64 -15.73 2.10
N GLY A 266 17.68 -15.69 3.43
CA GLY A 266 18.45 -14.73 4.19
C GLY A 266 19.95 -14.98 4.07
N THR A 267 20.70 -13.88 3.98
CA THR A 267 22.11 -13.79 4.33
C THR A 267 22.33 -12.50 5.09
#